data_AF-A0A0Q9SPF4-F1
#
_entry.id   AF-A0A0Q9SPF4-F1
#
_cell.length_a   1.000
_cell.length_b   1.000
_cell.length_c   1.000
_cell.angle_alpha   90.00
_cell.angle_beta   90.00
_cell.angle_gamma   90.00
#
_symmetry.space_group_name_H-M   'P 1'
#
loop_
_entity.id
_entity.type
_entity.pdbx_description
1 polymer ?
#
loop_
_entity_poly.entity_id
_entity_poly.type
_entity_poly.pdbx_seq_one_letter_code
_entity_poly.pdbx_strand_id
1 'polypeptide(L)'
;MTAGAQPLADLEDIIRAGRALFPDLDVIGPDGLLDLQLAHDGIRRLRVEGAHEQFLHLQSLGVDTTKGSVGRRDAKVTTSSWHKNFGDAFNSVRLLDVEHPSGTALHTGADSPGWVELSFKKPVDLRRVRLRNVSGSTARRLRGVRVLVEGPDGWVVVYDHLARVDQLRQTLAAPASNGASPELSALLPILGDTFGGFYEEARKALDALTDVPDQQRSAFRTVVTHALLADRAMEWTVHGPQRCFRFWTEQEKVRYIGSAVEITDALASLTPHVCFGFGAALSVVRDGALIPHDDDLDIIIAFDPHEASTLAEGLALVEQHLRPLGFTVTGNFSAHRHVRKPGAKHVDVFVGLFEGDVVSWYPGARGALTRDMMFPASSAPLMGVTCPLPRNPLVYLERLYGAGWRHPDPNFRHTWDRSAYADLAGGRKPATTGS
;
A
#
# COMPACT_ATOMS: atom_id res chain seq x y z
N MET A 1 12.89 -41.07 14.80
CA MET A 1 12.87 -39.97 13.80
C MET A 1 11.43 -39.51 13.70
N THR A 2 11.02 -38.60 14.59
CA THR A 2 9.73 -37.90 14.48
C THR A 2 9.81 -36.99 13.27
N ALA A 3 8.86 -37.12 12.34
CA ALA A 3 8.70 -36.15 11.26
C ALA A 3 8.57 -34.77 11.91
N GLY A 4 9.54 -33.88 11.66
CA GLY A 4 9.53 -32.53 12.22
C GLY A 4 8.27 -31.82 11.76
N ALA A 5 7.44 -31.38 12.69
CA ALA A 5 6.28 -30.55 12.38
C ALA A 5 6.75 -29.35 11.54
N GLN A 6 6.07 -29.06 10.43
CA GLN A 6 6.40 -27.84 9.68
C GLN A 6 6.05 -26.63 10.55
N PRO A 7 6.99 -25.70 10.82
CA PRO A 7 6.79 -24.63 11.79
C PRO A 7 5.53 -23.77 11.59
N LEU A 8 5.01 -23.70 10.36
CA LEU A 8 3.83 -22.89 10.00
C LEU A 8 2.64 -23.70 9.48
N ALA A 9 2.59 -25.02 9.74
CA ALA A 9 1.54 -25.90 9.23
C ALA A 9 0.11 -25.40 9.55
N ASP A 10 -0.07 -24.83 10.74
CA ASP A 10 -1.39 -24.40 11.23
C ASP A 10 -1.75 -22.96 10.85
N LEU A 11 -0.85 -22.20 10.19
CA LEU A 11 -1.04 -20.76 9.97
C LEU A 11 -2.30 -20.47 9.13
N GLU A 12 -2.57 -21.26 8.10
CA GLU A 12 -3.77 -21.08 7.28
C GLU A 12 -5.06 -21.36 8.08
N ASP A 13 -5.05 -22.42 8.88
CA ASP A 13 -6.19 -22.76 9.75
C ASP A 13 -6.41 -21.72 10.84
N ILE A 14 -5.33 -21.13 11.39
CA ILE A 14 -5.39 -20.01 12.32
C ILE A 14 -6.04 -18.78 11.65
N ILE A 15 -5.66 -18.47 10.41
CA ILE A 15 -6.27 -17.37 9.65
C ILE A 15 -7.76 -17.65 9.42
N ARG A 16 -8.10 -18.87 8.99
CA ARG A 16 -9.49 -19.29 8.75
C ARG A 16 -10.33 -19.19 10.02
N ALA A 17 -9.81 -19.66 11.16
CA ALA A 17 -10.46 -19.58 12.46
C ALA A 17 -10.62 -18.11 12.92
N GLY A 18 -9.59 -17.28 12.72
CA GLY A 18 -9.64 -15.85 13.00
C GLY A 18 -10.75 -15.14 12.23
N ARG A 19 -10.88 -15.41 10.92
CA ARG A 19 -11.97 -14.85 10.09
C ARG A 19 -13.35 -15.34 10.50
N ALA A 20 -13.48 -16.61 10.90
CA ALA A 20 -14.75 -17.15 11.37
C ALA A 20 -15.20 -16.53 12.70
N LEU A 21 -14.25 -16.26 13.62
CA LEU A 21 -14.54 -15.65 14.92
C LEU A 21 -14.70 -14.12 14.85
N PHE A 22 -14.03 -13.47 13.90
CA PHE A 22 -14.01 -12.02 13.73
C PHE A 22 -14.35 -11.60 12.29
N PRO A 23 -15.49 -12.03 11.73
CA PRO A 23 -15.86 -11.72 10.34
C PRO A 23 -16.07 -10.21 10.14
N ASP A 24 -16.36 -9.48 11.21
CA ASP A 24 -16.52 -8.03 11.22
C ASP A 24 -15.24 -7.28 10.82
N LEU A 25 -14.06 -7.85 11.03
CA LEU A 25 -12.78 -7.21 10.69
C LEU A 25 -12.51 -7.16 9.19
N ASP A 26 -13.22 -7.96 8.38
CA ASP A 26 -13.10 -7.88 6.91
C ASP A 26 -13.78 -6.63 6.32
N VAL A 27 -14.48 -5.83 7.14
CA VAL A 27 -15.04 -4.53 6.72
C VAL A 27 -13.99 -3.61 6.11
N ILE A 28 -12.71 -3.71 6.49
CA ILE A 28 -11.65 -2.84 5.95
C ILE A 28 -11.18 -3.21 4.54
N GLY A 29 -11.66 -4.34 4.01
CA GLY A 29 -11.46 -4.73 2.61
C GLY A 29 -12.36 -3.96 1.64
N PRO A 30 -12.01 -3.93 0.34
CA PRO A 30 -12.89 -3.42 -0.71
C PRO A 30 -14.27 -4.09 -0.64
N ASP A 31 -15.34 -3.28 -0.72
CA ASP A 31 -16.73 -3.74 -0.64
C ASP A 31 -17.11 -4.48 0.65
N GLY A 32 -16.22 -4.45 1.66
CA GLY A 32 -16.40 -5.10 2.95
C GLY A 32 -17.71 -4.67 3.62
N LEU A 33 -18.42 -5.64 4.21
CA LEU A 33 -19.70 -5.42 4.87
C LEU A 33 -19.55 -5.67 6.37
N LEU A 34 -19.68 -4.63 7.17
CA LEU A 34 -19.95 -4.78 8.60
C LEU A 34 -21.45 -4.98 8.79
N ASP A 35 -21.85 -6.08 9.41
CA ASP A 35 -23.25 -6.42 9.66
C ASP A 35 -23.49 -6.69 11.13
N LEU A 36 -24.09 -5.72 11.82
CA LEU A 36 -24.32 -5.74 13.26
C LEU A 36 -25.76 -6.10 13.55
N GLN A 37 -25.98 -7.17 14.30
CA GLN A 37 -27.27 -7.48 14.91
C GLN A 37 -27.33 -6.80 16.27
N LEU A 38 -28.37 -5.99 16.48
CA LEU A 38 -28.51 -5.11 17.63
C LEU A 38 -29.88 -5.30 18.29
N ALA A 39 -29.98 -4.93 19.57
CA ALA A 39 -31.24 -4.92 20.30
C ALA A 39 -31.32 -3.70 21.22
N HIS A 40 -31.41 -2.52 20.61
CA HIS A 40 -31.52 -1.26 21.34
C HIS A 40 -32.84 -0.56 21.01
N ASP A 41 -33.62 -0.24 22.04
CA ASP A 41 -34.92 0.38 21.90
C ASP A 41 -34.86 1.89 22.14
N GLY A 42 -35.79 2.65 21.55
CA GLY A 42 -35.88 4.09 21.78
C GLY A 42 -34.68 4.91 21.29
N ILE A 43 -33.95 4.44 20.28
CA ILE A 43 -32.79 5.12 19.70
C ILE A 43 -33.22 6.37 18.93
N ARG A 44 -32.58 7.50 19.24
CA ARG A 44 -32.81 8.81 18.61
C ARG A 44 -31.76 9.15 17.56
N ARG A 45 -30.52 8.68 17.76
CA ARG A 45 -29.43 8.90 16.82
C ARG A 45 -28.59 7.64 16.61
N LEU A 46 -28.11 7.45 15.40
CA LEU A 46 -27.05 6.50 15.09
C LEU A 46 -25.90 7.26 14.45
N ARG A 47 -24.67 7.01 14.89
CA ARG A 47 -23.47 7.65 14.37
C ARG A 47 -22.41 6.62 14.02
N VAL A 48 -21.77 6.82 12.88
CA VAL A 48 -20.56 6.10 12.46
C VAL A 48 -19.42 7.11 12.50
N GLU A 49 -18.39 6.81 13.29
CA GLU A 49 -17.21 7.67 13.46
C GLU A 49 -15.98 6.96 12.93
N GLY A 50 -15.14 7.66 12.18
CA GLY A 50 -13.79 7.20 11.84
C GLY A 50 -12.82 7.39 13.00
N ALA A 51 -11.60 6.90 12.84
CA ALA A 51 -10.51 7.19 13.77
C ALA A 51 -10.13 8.69 13.72
N HIS A 52 -9.48 9.17 14.79
CA HIS A 52 -8.95 10.53 14.86
C HIS A 52 -8.01 10.83 13.69
N GLU A 53 -8.14 12.03 13.10
CA GLU A 53 -7.31 12.53 11.99
C GLU A 53 -7.37 11.64 10.72
N GLN A 54 -8.44 10.86 10.57
CA GLN A 54 -8.68 10.02 9.40
C GLN A 54 -9.96 10.42 8.68
N PHE A 55 -9.92 10.29 7.36
CA PHE A 55 -11.10 10.44 6.52
C PHE A 55 -12.03 9.25 6.76
N LEU A 56 -13.31 9.48 7.01
CA LEU A 56 -14.34 8.45 6.92
C LEU A 56 -14.81 8.36 5.48
N HIS A 57 -14.59 7.21 4.83
CA HIS A 57 -15.02 6.94 3.46
C HIS A 57 -15.91 5.70 3.42
N LEU A 58 -17.21 5.89 3.17
CA LEU A 58 -18.22 4.85 3.27
C LEU A 58 -19.11 4.83 2.03
N GLN A 59 -19.39 3.64 1.50
CA GLN A 59 -20.24 3.48 0.32
C GLN A 59 -21.72 3.58 0.66
N SER A 60 -22.17 2.87 1.70
CA SER A 60 -23.58 2.89 2.14
C SER A 60 -23.74 2.46 3.60
N LEU A 61 -24.89 2.83 4.16
CA LEU A 61 -25.33 2.59 5.54
C LEU A 61 -26.77 2.06 5.51
N GLY A 62 -26.96 0.81 5.86
CA GLY A 62 -28.29 0.21 6.07
C GLY A 62 -28.66 0.21 7.55
N VAL A 63 -29.92 0.53 7.85
CA VAL A 63 -30.45 0.48 9.22
C VAL A 63 -31.82 -0.17 9.20
N ASP A 64 -31.99 -1.25 9.96
CA ASP A 64 -33.27 -1.94 10.11
C ASP A 64 -33.80 -1.81 11.54
N THR A 65 -35.11 -1.56 11.63
CA THR A 65 -35.83 -1.41 12.88
C THR A 65 -36.92 -2.47 13.00
N THR A 66 -37.59 -2.54 14.15
CA THR A 66 -38.81 -3.35 14.31
C THR A 66 -39.92 -3.02 13.32
N LYS A 67 -39.90 -1.82 12.71
CA LYS A 67 -40.91 -1.34 11.75
C LYS A 67 -40.45 -1.44 10.29
N GLY A 68 -39.27 -2.02 10.05
CA GLY A 68 -38.64 -2.13 8.73
C GLY A 68 -37.40 -1.25 8.56
N SER A 69 -36.89 -1.20 7.34
CA SER A 69 -35.68 -0.46 6.98
C SER A 69 -35.89 1.05 6.99
N VAL A 70 -34.89 1.78 7.48
CA VAL A 70 -34.88 3.25 7.56
C VAL A 70 -34.52 3.83 6.20
N GLY A 71 -35.38 4.71 5.68
CA GLY A 71 -35.10 5.51 4.49
C GLY A 71 -34.94 7.00 4.80
N ARG A 72 -34.76 7.80 3.73
CA ARG A 72 -34.66 9.26 3.81
C ARG A 72 -35.87 9.93 4.49
N ARG A 73 -37.04 9.28 4.50
CA ARG A 73 -38.24 9.82 5.14
C ARG A 73 -38.21 9.64 6.66
N ASP A 74 -37.36 8.76 7.18
CA ASP A 74 -37.35 8.34 8.58
C ASP A 74 -36.23 9.04 9.38
N ALA A 75 -35.11 9.37 8.72
CA ALA A 75 -33.97 10.02 9.35
C ALA A 75 -33.39 11.17 8.51
N LYS A 76 -32.81 12.16 9.21
CA LYS A 76 -31.95 13.18 8.62
C LYS A 76 -30.50 12.68 8.67
N VAL A 77 -29.80 12.73 7.54
CA VAL A 77 -28.36 12.44 7.47
C VAL A 77 -27.57 13.73 7.64
N THR A 78 -26.59 13.73 8.53
CA THR A 78 -25.59 14.80 8.70
C THR A 78 -24.19 14.22 8.75
N THR A 79 -23.18 15.03 8.46
CA THR A 79 -21.76 14.63 8.50
C THR A 79 -20.94 15.73 9.19
N SER A 80 -19.77 15.38 9.71
CA SER A 80 -18.84 16.32 10.34
C SER A 80 -18.34 17.39 9.36
N SER A 81 -17.93 16.94 8.18
CA SER A 81 -17.41 17.77 7.09
C SER A 81 -17.50 17.02 5.76
N TRP A 82 -17.08 17.69 4.69
CA TRP A 82 -16.94 17.12 3.36
C TRP A 82 -15.51 17.26 2.86
N HIS A 83 -14.96 16.20 2.27
CA HIS A 83 -13.74 16.32 1.51
C HIS A 83 -14.03 16.91 0.14
N LYS A 84 -13.43 18.07 -0.15
CA LYS A 84 -13.58 18.75 -1.45
C LYS A 84 -15.07 18.90 -1.82
N ASN A 85 -15.46 18.49 -3.02
CA ASN A 85 -16.80 18.58 -3.57
C ASN A 85 -17.66 17.33 -3.34
N PHE A 86 -17.29 16.40 -2.45
CA PHE A 86 -18.11 15.21 -2.18
C PHE A 86 -19.51 15.57 -1.64
N GLY A 87 -19.66 16.71 -0.97
CA GLY A 87 -20.95 17.20 -0.49
C GLY A 87 -21.91 17.57 -1.63
N ASP A 88 -21.39 18.04 -2.77
CA ASP A 88 -22.22 18.48 -3.90
C ASP A 88 -22.88 17.29 -4.61
N ALA A 89 -22.19 16.16 -4.66
CA ALA A 89 -22.66 14.91 -5.26
C ALA A 89 -23.36 13.97 -4.26
N PHE A 90 -23.51 14.39 -3.00
CA PHE A 90 -24.03 13.52 -1.96
C PHE A 90 -25.54 13.28 -2.10
N ASN A 91 -25.95 12.01 -2.01
CA ASN A 91 -27.36 11.63 -2.05
C ASN A 91 -27.70 10.68 -0.89
N SER A 92 -28.46 11.17 0.09
CA SER A 92 -28.85 10.37 1.26
C SER A 92 -29.73 9.16 0.94
N VAL A 93 -30.50 9.17 -0.15
CA VAL A 93 -31.26 7.99 -0.58
C VAL A 93 -30.31 6.87 -1.01
N ARG A 94 -29.27 7.22 -1.77
CA ARG A 94 -28.26 6.27 -2.23
C ARG A 94 -27.36 5.78 -1.10
N LEU A 95 -27.00 6.66 -0.16
CA LEU A 95 -26.27 6.24 1.04
C LEU A 95 -27.06 5.19 1.83
N LEU A 96 -28.38 5.34 1.93
CA LEU A 96 -29.24 4.43 2.70
C LEU A 96 -29.64 3.15 1.94
N ASP A 97 -29.17 2.96 0.71
CA ASP A 97 -29.43 1.77 -0.12
C ASP A 97 -28.23 0.83 -0.11
N VAL A 98 -28.11 0.05 0.97
CA VAL A 98 -26.99 -0.88 1.18
C VAL A 98 -26.99 -2.09 0.22
N GLU A 99 -28.16 -2.39 -0.36
CA GLU A 99 -28.36 -3.49 -1.31
C GLU A 99 -27.94 -3.11 -2.73
N HIS A 100 -28.09 -1.84 -3.12
CA HIS A 100 -27.74 -1.34 -4.46
C HIS A 100 -26.75 -0.16 -4.38
N PRO A 101 -25.54 -0.38 -3.84
CA PRO A 101 -24.56 0.68 -3.61
C PRO A 101 -24.15 1.33 -4.94
N SER A 102 -24.64 2.54 -5.20
CA SER A 102 -24.37 3.23 -6.46
C SER A 102 -24.49 4.75 -6.35
N GLY A 103 -23.67 5.46 -7.13
CA GLY A 103 -23.90 6.88 -7.43
C GLY A 103 -23.63 7.89 -6.31
N THR A 104 -23.15 7.45 -5.14
CA THR A 104 -22.66 8.35 -4.09
C THR A 104 -21.71 7.58 -3.16
N ALA A 105 -20.81 8.29 -2.48
CA ALA A 105 -20.09 7.77 -1.33
C ALA A 105 -19.94 8.93 -0.32
N LEU A 106 -19.98 8.62 0.96
CA LEU A 106 -19.71 9.59 2.01
C LEU A 106 -18.21 9.70 2.20
N HIS A 107 -17.65 10.90 2.08
CA HIS A 107 -16.22 11.16 2.29
C HIS A 107 -16.04 12.44 3.11
N THR A 108 -15.68 12.28 4.39
CA THR A 108 -15.41 13.41 5.30
C THR A 108 -14.02 13.97 5.06
N GLY A 109 -13.72 15.16 5.55
CA GLY A 109 -12.34 15.59 5.78
C GLY A 109 -11.60 14.71 6.79
N ALA A 110 -10.31 14.98 7.00
CA ALA A 110 -9.51 14.34 8.04
C ALA A 110 -9.78 14.98 9.42
N ASP A 111 -11.04 14.95 9.85
CA ASP A 111 -11.47 15.54 11.11
C ASP A 111 -11.05 14.67 12.32
N SER A 112 -11.31 15.16 13.53
CA SER A 112 -10.95 14.46 14.77
C SER A 112 -12.16 14.33 15.70
N PRO A 113 -13.03 13.31 15.52
CA PRO A 113 -13.10 12.35 14.40
C PRO A 113 -14.02 12.83 13.25
N GLY A 114 -13.81 12.29 12.04
CA GLY A 114 -14.80 12.38 10.96
C GLY A 114 -16.01 11.47 11.23
N TRP A 115 -17.24 11.94 10.98
CA TRP A 115 -18.44 11.17 11.30
C TRP A 115 -19.63 11.39 10.36
N VAL A 116 -20.50 10.37 10.26
CA VAL A 116 -21.85 10.48 9.70
C VAL A 116 -22.88 10.11 10.76
N GLU A 117 -23.99 10.84 10.81
CA GLU A 117 -25.06 10.66 11.77
C GLU A 117 -26.42 10.58 11.10
N LEU A 118 -27.24 9.66 11.57
CA LEU A 118 -28.68 9.58 11.33
C LEU A 118 -29.41 10.10 12.55
N SER A 119 -30.12 11.22 12.41
CA SER A 119 -31.08 11.69 13.41
C SER A 119 -32.48 11.22 13.04
N PHE A 120 -33.05 10.30 13.83
CA PHE A 120 -34.38 9.76 13.55
C PHE A 120 -35.47 10.78 13.91
N LYS A 121 -36.52 10.88 13.08
CA LYS A 121 -37.64 11.80 13.34
C LYS A 121 -38.44 11.43 14.60
N LYS A 122 -38.44 10.15 14.94
CA LYS A 122 -39.01 9.57 16.15
C LYS A 122 -38.04 8.52 16.66
N PRO A 123 -38.00 8.25 17.97
CA PRO A 123 -37.23 7.13 18.51
C PRO A 123 -37.59 5.82 17.78
N VAL A 124 -36.58 5.00 17.50
CA VAL A 124 -36.72 3.71 16.80
C VAL A 124 -36.13 2.57 17.61
N ASP A 125 -36.65 1.38 17.41
CA ASP A 125 -36.10 0.16 18.01
C ASP A 125 -35.18 -0.50 16.98
N LEU A 126 -33.88 -0.32 17.18
CA LEU A 126 -32.82 -0.70 16.27
C LEU A 126 -32.54 -2.20 16.36
N ARG A 127 -32.57 -2.87 15.21
CA ARG A 127 -32.35 -4.32 15.09
C ARG A 127 -31.11 -4.69 14.28
N ARG A 128 -30.77 -3.89 13.26
CA ARG A 128 -29.61 -4.18 12.42
C ARG A 128 -28.96 -2.91 11.89
N VAL A 129 -27.64 -2.90 11.83
CA VAL A 129 -26.85 -1.84 11.19
C VAL A 129 -25.86 -2.48 10.24
N ARG A 130 -25.83 -1.98 9.01
CA ARG A 130 -24.97 -2.48 7.95
C ARG A 130 -24.12 -1.37 7.37
N LEU A 131 -22.80 -1.51 7.40
CA LEU A 131 -21.88 -0.57 6.77
C LEU A 131 -21.23 -1.26 5.59
N ARG A 132 -21.43 -0.74 4.38
CA ARG A 132 -20.69 -1.21 3.21
C ARG A 132 -19.54 -0.25 2.92
N ASN A 133 -18.34 -0.81 2.86
CA ASN A 133 -17.14 -0.09 2.50
C ASN A 133 -17.10 0.23 1.00
N VAL A 134 -16.22 1.15 0.61
CA VAL A 134 -15.94 1.46 -0.80
C VAL A 134 -15.15 0.34 -1.47
N SER A 135 -15.30 0.18 -2.79
CA SER A 135 -14.59 -0.82 -3.60
C SER A 135 -13.13 -0.45 -3.94
N GLY A 136 -12.70 0.77 -3.60
CA GLY A 136 -11.42 1.31 -4.03
C GLY A 136 -10.28 1.15 -3.02
N SER A 137 -9.10 1.64 -3.40
CA SER A 137 -7.86 1.63 -2.59
C SER A 137 -7.94 2.37 -1.24
N THR A 138 -9.05 3.07 -0.99
CA THR A 138 -9.31 3.80 0.26
C THR A 138 -10.16 3.02 1.25
N ALA A 139 -10.58 1.79 0.93
CA ALA A 139 -11.36 0.91 1.80
C ALA A 139 -10.76 0.77 3.21
N ARG A 140 -9.42 0.67 3.32
CA ARG A 140 -8.71 0.58 4.59
C ARG A 140 -8.97 1.75 5.57
N ARG A 141 -9.57 2.85 5.13
CA ARG A 141 -9.92 4.01 5.97
C ARG A 141 -11.03 3.73 6.97
N LEU A 142 -11.76 2.62 6.84
CA LEU A 142 -12.66 2.13 7.91
C LEU A 142 -11.91 1.48 9.08
N ARG A 143 -10.57 1.36 9.02
CA ARG A 143 -9.78 0.94 10.16
C ARG A 143 -10.03 1.87 11.35
N GLY A 144 -10.45 1.30 12.47
CA GLY A 144 -10.76 2.05 13.68
C GLY A 144 -12.15 2.70 13.69
N VAL A 145 -13.03 2.32 12.77
CA VAL A 145 -14.42 2.77 12.77
C VAL A 145 -15.13 2.36 14.07
N ARG A 146 -15.98 3.26 14.57
CA ARG A 146 -16.91 2.99 15.67
C ARG A 146 -18.34 3.24 15.23
N VAL A 147 -19.27 2.45 15.77
CA VAL A 147 -20.70 2.68 15.63
C VAL A 147 -21.27 2.98 17.00
N LEU A 148 -21.95 4.12 17.11
CA LEU A 148 -22.55 4.60 18.33
C LEU A 148 -24.05 4.82 18.12
N VAL A 149 -24.81 4.61 19.19
CA VAL A 149 -26.24 4.91 19.22
C VAL A 149 -26.55 5.79 20.42
N GLU A 150 -27.47 6.73 20.25
CA GLU A 150 -27.98 7.53 21.36
C GLU A 150 -29.42 7.12 21.68
N GLY A 151 -29.60 6.61 22.89
CA GLY A 151 -30.91 6.28 23.45
C GLY A 151 -31.37 7.30 24.51
N PRO A 152 -32.35 6.93 25.34
CA PRO A 152 -32.80 7.75 26.47
C PRO A 152 -31.69 8.05 27.48
N ASP A 153 -30.78 7.10 27.70
CA ASP A 153 -29.73 7.14 28.72
C ASP A 153 -28.39 7.71 28.18
N GLY A 154 -28.38 8.21 26.95
CA GLY A 154 -27.20 8.79 26.30
C GLY A 154 -26.57 7.89 25.25
N TRP A 155 -25.29 8.15 24.96
CA TRP A 155 -24.53 7.47 23.91
C TRP A 155 -23.95 6.14 24.40
N VAL A 156 -24.06 5.13 23.55
CA VAL A 156 -23.46 3.80 23.73
C VAL A 156 -22.67 3.44 22.48
N VAL A 157 -21.44 2.96 22.66
CA VAL A 157 -20.65 2.36 21.58
C VAL A 157 -21.14 0.93 21.38
N VAL A 158 -21.73 0.64 20.23
CA VAL A 158 -22.26 -0.70 19.89
C VAL A 158 -21.29 -1.51 19.04
N TYR A 159 -20.28 -0.84 18.46
CA TYR A 159 -19.17 -1.47 17.78
C TYR A 159 -17.91 -0.60 17.86
N ASP A 160 -16.77 -1.23 18.12
CA ASP A 160 -15.45 -0.60 18.11
C ASP A 160 -14.45 -1.53 17.41
N HIS A 161 -14.02 -1.14 16.20
CA HIS A 161 -13.09 -1.93 15.40
C HIS A 161 -11.77 -2.19 16.14
N LEU A 162 -11.22 -1.20 16.86
CA LEU A 162 -9.93 -1.38 17.55
C LEU A 162 -10.05 -2.39 18.68
N ALA A 163 -11.14 -2.33 19.45
CA ALA A 163 -11.42 -3.32 20.49
C ALA A 163 -11.56 -4.74 19.91
N ARG A 164 -12.15 -4.88 18.71
CA ARG A 164 -12.26 -6.16 18.00
C ARG A 164 -10.91 -6.69 17.51
N VAL A 165 -10.04 -5.82 17.01
CA VAL A 165 -8.65 -6.20 16.67
C VAL A 165 -7.89 -6.66 17.92
N ASP A 166 -8.05 -5.97 19.06
CA ASP A 166 -7.38 -6.37 20.30
C ASP A 166 -7.89 -7.72 20.83
N GLN A 167 -9.18 -8.01 20.71
CA GLN A 167 -9.73 -9.34 21.00
C GLN A 167 -9.16 -10.42 20.08
N LEU A 168 -9.00 -10.12 18.78
CA LEU A 168 -8.32 -11.04 17.86
C LEU A 168 -6.86 -11.26 18.29
N ARG A 169 -6.10 -10.20 18.61
CA ARG A 169 -4.71 -10.33 19.07
C ARG A 169 -4.60 -11.18 20.32
N GLN A 170 -5.50 -11.00 21.29
CA GLN A 170 -5.57 -11.84 22.49
C GLN A 170 -5.88 -13.31 22.14
N THR A 171 -6.81 -13.53 21.20
CA THR A 171 -7.16 -14.86 20.71
C THR A 171 -5.99 -15.52 19.98
N LEU A 172 -5.23 -14.77 19.19
CA LEU A 172 -4.01 -15.24 18.50
C LEU A 172 -2.81 -15.41 19.44
N ALA A 173 -2.81 -14.79 20.62
CA ALA A 173 -1.77 -15.00 21.63
C ALA A 173 -2.02 -16.26 22.47
N ALA A 174 -3.28 -16.67 22.65
CA ALA A 174 -3.63 -17.89 23.41
C ALA A 174 -3.03 -19.22 22.89
N PRO A 175 -2.80 -19.45 21.58
CA PRO A 175 -2.11 -20.63 21.02
C PRO A 175 -0.69 -20.84 21.50
N ALA A 176 -0.03 -19.80 22.03
CA ALA A 176 1.27 -19.94 22.72
C ALA A 176 1.19 -20.91 23.92
N SER A 177 -0.01 -21.25 24.38
CA SER A 177 -0.27 -22.22 25.46
C SER A 177 -0.34 -23.69 24.99
N ASN A 178 -0.43 -23.97 23.69
CA ASN A 178 -0.88 -25.28 23.16
C ASN A 178 0.09 -25.96 22.16
N GLY A 179 1.38 -25.60 22.17
CA GLY A 179 2.40 -26.31 21.37
C GLY A 179 2.68 -25.72 19.98
N ALA A 180 2.34 -24.45 19.75
CA ALA A 180 2.84 -23.70 18.58
C ALA A 180 4.38 -23.66 18.59
N SER A 181 5.00 -23.68 17.40
CA SER A 181 6.45 -23.51 17.30
C SER A 181 6.86 -22.08 17.71
N PRO A 182 8.10 -21.87 18.19
CA PRO A 182 8.61 -20.53 18.51
C PRO A 182 8.49 -19.54 17.34
N GLU A 183 8.73 -20.01 16.11
CA GLU A 183 8.60 -19.20 14.89
C GLU A 183 7.17 -18.76 14.66
N LEU A 184 6.20 -19.67 14.78
CA LEU A 184 4.79 -19.34 14.66
C LEU A 184 4.38 -18.34 15.74
N SER A 185 4.73 -18.57 17.01
CA SER A 185 4.43 -17.64 18.11
C SER A 185 4.97 -16.24 17.88
N ALA A 186 6.17 -16.10 17.30
CA ALA A 186 6.75 -14.80 16.97
C ALA A 186 6.03 -14.08 15.82
N LEU A 187 5.37 -14.81 14.92
CA LEU A 187 4.66 -14.27 13.75
C LEU A 187 3.19 -13.92 14.04
N LEU A 188 2.57 -14.47 15.09
CA LEU A 188 1.16 -14.23 15.43
C LEU A 188 0.82 -12.75 15.74
N PRO A 189 1.67 -11.97 16.44
CA PRO A 189 1.42 -10.54 16.60
C PRO A 189 1.38 -9.78 15.26
N ILE A 190 2.30 -10.12 14.34
CA ILE A 190 2.37 -9.54 12.99
C ILE A 190 1.10 -9.91 12.19
N LEU A 191 0.61 -11.14 12.37
CA LEU A 191 -0.67 -11.57 11.79
C LEU A 191 -1.83 -10.72 12.31
N GLY A 192 -1.91 -10.50 13.63
CA GLY A 192 -2.94 -9.66 14.25
C GLY A 192 -2.94 -8.22 13.71
N ASP A 193 -1.76 -7.62 13.55
CA ASP A 193 -1.60 -6.30 12.92
C ASP A 193 -2.08 -6.30 11.46
N THR A 194 -1.76 -7.36 10.71
CA THR A 194 -2.19 -7.50 9.32
C THR A 194 -3.72 -7.65 9.21
N PHE A 195 -4.35 -8.44 10.08
CA PHE A 195 -5.80 -8.55 10.16
C PHE A 195 -6.47 -7.20 10.40
N GLY A 196 -5.94 -6.41 11.35
CA GLY A 196 -6.46 -5.09 11.70
C GLY A 196 -6.14 -3.97 10.72
N GLY A 197 -5.40 -4.24 9.64
CA GLY A 197 -5.02 -3.22 8.66
C GLY A 197 -3.87 -2.31 9.10
N PHE A 198 -3.05 -2.74 10.07
CA PHE A 198 -1.83 -2.08 10.52
C PHE A 198 -0.63 -2.56 9.70
N TYR A 199 -0.73 -2.39 8.39
CA TYR A 199 0.21 -3.00 7.42
C TYR A 199 1.63 -2.47 7.52
N GLU A 200 1.79 -1.18 7.84
CA GLU A 200 3.13 -0.59 7.98
C GLU A 200 3.81 -1.11 9.26
N GLU A 201 3.06 -1.20 10.34
CA GLU A 201 3.49 -1.75 11.63
C GLU A 201 3.85 -3.24 11.48
N ALA A 202 2.97 -4.03 10.84
CA ALA A 202 3.21 -5.44 10.55
C ALA A 202 4.49 -5.65 9.71
N ARG A 203 4.71 -4.82 8.67
CA ARG A 203 5.93 -4.86 7.87
C ARG A 203 7.17 -4.58 8.71
N LYS A 204 7.17 -3.48 9.47
CA LYS A 204 8.30 -3.09 10.33
C LYS A 204 8.62 -4.18 11.36
N ALA A 205 7.60 -4.77 11.96
CA ALA A 205 7.76 -5.87 12.91
C ALA A 205 8.36 -7.11 12.25
N LEU A 206 7.93 -7.50 11.04
CA LEU A 206 8.50 -8.63 10.32
C LEU A 206 9.96 -8.38 9.88
N ASP A 207 10.27 -7.16 9.45
CA ASP A 207 11.62 -6.77 9.05
C ASP A 207 12.59 -6.80 10.25
N ALA A 208 12.13 -6.37 11.43
CA ALA A 208 12.88 -6.41 12.68
C ALA A 208 13.04 -7.82 13.28
N LEU A 209 12.25 -8.79 12.83
CA LEU A 209 12.26 -10.15 13.35
C LEU A 209 13.42 -10.97 12.75
N THR A 210 14.60 -10.89 13.38
CA THR A 210 15.83 -11.58 12.92
C THR A 210 15.91 -13.04 13.37
N ASP A 211 15.22 -13.40 14.44
CA ASP A 211 15.31 -14.73 15.06
C ASP A 211 14.46 -15.79 14.34
N VAL A 212 13.62 -15.37 13.38
CA VAL A 212 12.85 -16.26 12.51
C VAL A 212 13.57 -16.42 11.17
N PRO A 213 13.88 -17.66 10.73
CA PRO A 213 14.58 -17.89 9.47
C PRO A 213 13.87 -17.27 8.25
N ASP A 214 14.65 -16.78 7.28
CA ASP A 214 14.14 -16.16 6.04
C ASP A 214 13.11 -17.04 5.32
N GLN A 215 13.32 -18.36 5.30
CA GLN A 215 12.39 -19.32 4.71
C GLN A 215 11.01 -19.28 5.39
N GLN A 216 10.97 -19.16 6.72
CA GLN A 216 9.70 -19.08 7.47
C GLN A 216 9.05 -17.70 7.32
N ARG A 217 9.83 -16.61 7.29
CA ARG A 217 9.29 -15.28 6.97
C ARG A 217 8.69 -15.25 5.56
N SER A 218 9.33 -15.90 4.58
CA SER A 218 8.81 -16.02 3.22
C SER A 218 7.52 -16.87 3.14
N ALA A 219 7.50 -18.00 3.85
CA ALA A 219 6.31 -18.84 3.95
C ALA A 219 5.14 -18.09 4.62
N PHE A 220 5.39 -17.32 5.67
CA PHE A 220 4.40 -16.44 6.31
C PHE A 220 3.81 -15.45 5.31
N ARG A 221 4.64 -14.71 4.56
CA ARG A 221 4.18 -13.75 3.52
C ARG A 221 3.29 -14.43 2.49
N THR A 222 3.67 -15.64 2.06
CA THR A 222 2.92 -16.44 1.09
C THR A 222 1.55 -16.83 1.62
N VAL A 223 1.49 -17.46 2.81
CA VAL A 223 0.23 -17.90 3.42
C VAL A 223 -0.69 -16.72 3.74
N VAL A 224 -0.16 -15.65 4.33
CA VAL A 224 -0.95 -14.44 4.65
C VAL A 224 -1.46 -13.76 3.39
N THR A 225 -0.68 -13.76 2.31
CA THR A 225 -1.14 -13.25 1.01
C THR A 225 -2.37 -14.01 0.53
N HIS A 226 -2.29 -15.34 0.49
CA HIS A 226 -3.37 -16.16 -0.08
C HIS A 226 -4.60 -16.26 0.84
N ALA A 227 -4.41 -16.40 2.15
CA ALA A 227 -5.51 -16.70 3.09
C ALA A 227 -6.21 -15.44 3.64
N LEU A 228 -5.58 -14.26 3.55
CA LEU A 228 -6.09 -13.01 4.12
C LEU A 228 -6.07 -11.83 3.16
N LEU A 229 -4.91 -11.50 2.56
CA LEU A 229 -4.75 -10.26 1.81
C LEU A 229 -5.38 -10.29 0.41
N ALA A 230 -5.44 -11.46 -0.24
CA ALA A 230 -5.99 -11.60 -1.58
C ALA A 230 -7.45 -11.13 -1.68
N ASP A 231 -8.26 -11.45 -0.66
CA ASP A 231 -9.67 -10.99 -0.55
C ASP A 231 -9.78 -9.48 -0.35
N ARG A 232 -8.68 -8.83 0.08
CA ARG A 232 -8.58 -7.38 0.23
C ARG A 232 -7.95 -6.72 -1.00
N ALA A 233 -7.77 -7.47 -2.08
CA ALA A 233 -7.04 -7.05 -3.28
C ALA A 233 -5.61 -6.57 -2.95
N MET A 234 -4.93 -7.29 -2.07
CA MET A 234 -3.57 -6.97 -1.59
C MET A 234 -2.68 -8.20 -1.58
N GLU A 235 -1.38 -7.96 -1.53
CA GLU A 235 -0.33 -8.97 -1.43
C GLU A 235 0.82 -8.46 -0.56
N TRP A 236 1.53 -9.35 0.12
CA TRP A 236 2.74 -8.99 0.85
C TRP A 236 3.93 -8.83 -0.10
N THR A 237 4.26 -7.58 -0.46
CA THR A 237 5.43 -7.26 -1.29
C THR A 237 6.65 -6.98 -0.43
N VAL A 238 7.78 -6.63 -1.07
CA VAL A 238 8.97 -6.11 -0.36
C VAL A 238 8.67 -4.80 0.40
N HIS A 239 7.62 -4.08 0.00
CA HIS A 239 7.11 -2.86 0.63
C HIS A 239 6.00 -3.14 1.67
N GLY A 240 5.83 -4.41 2.08
CA GLY A 240 4.77 -4.88 2.98
C GLY A 240 3.46 -5.18 2.25
N PRO A 241 2.34 -5.32 2.98
CA PRO A 241 1.03 -5.48 2.34
C PRO A 241 0.67 -4.28 1.46
N GLN A 242 0.60 -4.49 0.15
CA GLN A 242 0.29 -3.47 -0.86
C GLN A 242 -0.73 -3.99 -1.87
N ARG A 243 -1.42 -3.08 -2.55
CA ARG A 243 -2.19 -3.39 -3.76
C ARG A 243 -1.25 -3.35 -4.97
N CYS A 244 -0.64 -4.50 -5.29
CA CYS A 244 0.24 -4.70 -6.45
C CYS A 244 -0.52 -4.71 -7.78
N PHE A 245 0.21 -4.68 -8.90
CA PHE A 245 -0.35 -4.46 -10.24
C PHE A 245 -1.36 -5.52 -10.69
N ARG A 246 -1.33 -6.75 -10.16
CA ARG A 246 -2.36 -7.78 -10.47
C ARG A 246 -3.78 -7.34 -10.12
N PHE A 247 -3.92 -6.49 -9.11
CA PHE A 247 -5.21 -6.02 -8.62
C PHE A 247 -5.69 -4.76 -9.33
N TRP A 248 -4.87 -4.22 -10.23
CA TRP A 248 -5.18 -3.01 -10.97
C TRP A 248 -5.92 -3.34 -12.25
N THR A 249 -6.88 -2.49 -12.59
CA THR A 249 -7.49 -2.47 -13.91
C THR A 249 -6.46 -2.08 -14.97
N GLU A 250 -6.67 -2.50 -16.20
CA GLU A 250 -5.80 -2.12 -17.35
C GLU A 250 -5.70 -0.59 -17.49
N GLN A 251 -6.79 0.14 -17.23
CA GLN A 251 -6.79 1.60 -17.27
C GLN A 251 -5.96 2.24 -16.14
N GLU A 252 -5.93 1.65 -14.95
CA GLU A 252 -5.02 2.10 -13.88
C GLU A 252 -3.56 1.90 -14.29
N LYS A 253 -3.22 0.73 -14.86
CA LYS A 253 -1.86 0.40 -15.31
C LYS A 253 -1.38 1.37 -16.40
N VAL A 254 -2.17 1.56 -17.47
CA VAL A 254 -1.82 2.46 -18.58
C VAL A 254 -1.67 3.90 -18.10
N ARG A 255 -2.57 4.40 -17.23
CA ARG A 255 -2.44 5.75 -16.66
C ARG A 255 -1.16 5.91 -15.83
N TYR A 256 -0.77 4.88 -15.09
CA TYR A 256 0.43 4.91 -14.28
C TYR A 256 1.70 4.89 -15.14
N ILE A 257 1.75 4.04 -16.17
CA ILE A 257 2.84 4.02 -17.16
C ILE A 257 2.95 5.38 -17.86
N GLY A 258 1.83 5.98 -18.28
CA GLY A 258 1.80 7.32 -18.84
C GLY A 258 2.35 8.37 -17.88
N SER A 259 1.94 8.33 -16.60
CA SER A 259 2.50 9.24 -15.59
C SER A 259 4.01 9.06 -15.39
N ALA A 260 4.53 7.83 -15.49
CA ALA A 260 5.96 7.56 -15.40
C ALA A 260 6.73 8.15 -16.60
N VAL A 261 6.22 7.96 -17.82
CA VAL A 261 6.82 8.55 -19.04
C VAL A 261 6.85 10.08 -18.95
N GLU A 262 5.75 10.70 -18.52
CA GLU A 262 5.71 12.16 -18.38
C GLU A 262 6.68 12.70 -17.31
N ILE A 263 6.95 11.92 -16.25
CA ILE A 263 8.01 12.26 -15.27
C ILE A 263 9.39 12.12 -15.92
N THR A 264 9.61 11.06 -16.70
CA THR A 264 10.87 10.88 -17.46
C THR A 264 11.10 12.03 -18.45
N ASP A 265 10.07 12.44 -19.20
CA ASP A 265 10.17 13.55 -20.15
C ASP A 265 10.49 14.88 -19.46
N ALA A 266 9.87 15.14 -18.29
CA ALA A 266 10.19 16.30 -17.48
C ALA A 266 11.66 16.28 -17.02
N LEU A 267 12.16 15.12 -16.59
CA LEU A 267 13.56 14.94 -16.19
C LEU A 267 14.54 15.01 -17.37
N ALA A 268 14.13 14.65 -18.59
CA ALA A 268 14.99 14.71 -19.77
C ALA A 268 15.43 16.14 -20.12
N SER A 269 14.72 17.16 -19.61
CA SER A 269 15.11 18.57 -19.72
C SER A 269 16.22 18.96 -18.75
N LEU A 270 16.46 18.16 -17.70
CA LEU A 270 17.54 18.34 -16.74
C LEU A 270 18.83 17.67 -17.23
N THR A 271 18.72 16.47 -17.80
CA THR A 271 19.84 15.72 -18.40
C THR A 271 19.30 14.71 -19.42
N PRO A 272 20.00 14.44 -20.53
CA PRO A 272 19.60 13.40 -21.48
C PRO A 272 19.76 11.97 -20.91
N HIS A 273 20.36 11.83 -19.72
CA HIS A 273 20.70 10.55 -19.11
C HIS A 273 19.58 10.03 -18.18
N VAL A 274 18.37 9.89 -18.74
CA VAL A 274 17.19 9.41 -18.01
C VAL A 274 16.41 8.36 -18.81
N CYS A 275 15.97 7.29 -18.15
CA CYS A 275 15.09 6.26 -18.73
C CYS A 275 14.46 5.41 -17.62
N PHE A 276 13.62 4.42 -17.99
CA PHE A 276 13.16 3.41 -17.04
C PHE A 276 14.32 2.50 -16.61
N GLY A 277 14.33 2.14 -15.33
CA GLY A 277 15.32 1.22 -14.75
C GLY A 277 14.66 0.00 -14.12
N PHE A 278 15.47 -0.90 -13.56
CA PHE A 278 15.05 -1.97 -12.66
C PHE A 278 13.79 -2.72 -13.12
N GLY A 279 12.75 -2.81 -12.26
CA GLY A 279 11.51 -3.52 -12.53
C GLY A 279 10.72 -2.92 -13.69
N ALA A 280 10.83 -1.61 -13.90
CA ALA A 280 10.20 -0.92 -15.02
C ALA A 280 10.80 -1.36 -16.37
N ALA A 281 12.12 -1.34 -16.51
CA ALA A 281 12.79 -1.82 -17.72
C ALA A 281 12.53 -3.32 -17.97
N LEU A 282 12.52 -4.12 -16.90
CA LEU A 282 12.21 -5.55 -16.97
C LEU A 282 10.78 -5.81 -17.46
N SER A 283 9.80 -5.02 -17.01
CA SER A 283 8.40 -5.09 -17.44
C SER A 283 8.25 -4.89 -18.96
N VAL A 284 8.99 -3.94 -19.53
CA VAL A 284 8.95 -3.68 -20.98
C VAL A 284 9.54 -4.84 -21.78
N VAL A 285 10.68 -5.37 -21.34
CA VAL A 285 11.49 -6.26 -22.17
C VAL A 285 11.13 -7.73 -22.02
N ARG A 286 10.71 -8.17 -20.83
CA ARG A 286 10.41 -9.58 -20.58
C ARG A 286 9.00 -9.96 -21.05
N ASP A 287 8.00 -9.24 -20.54
CA ASP A 287 6.60 -9.66 -20.65
C ASP A 287 5.73 -8.65 -21.43
N GLY A 288 6.24 -7.44 -21.70
CA GLY A 288 5.45 -6.35 -22.29
C GLY A 288 4.26 -5.91 -21.42
N ALA A 289 4.31 -6.22 -20.13
CA ALA A 289 3.29 -5.96 -19.12
C ALA A 289 3.95 -5.67 -17.76
N LEU A 290 3.24 -4.95 -16.90
CA LEU A 290 3.69 -4.71 -15.52
C LEU A 290 3.81 -6.04 -14.76
N ILE A 291 4.87 -6.18 -13.95
CA ILE A 291 5.13 -7.37 -13.14
C ILE A 291 3.99 -7.52 -12.11
N PRO A 292 3.20 -8.61 -12.12
CA PRO A 292 1.94 -8.67 -11.36
C PRO A 292 2.06 -8.50 -9.84
N HIS A 293 3.21 -8.87 -9.26
CA HIS A 293 3.49 -8.81 -7.82
C HIS A 293 4.16 -7.50 -7.39
N ASP A 294 4.58 -6.69 -8.37
CA ASP A 294 5.24 -5.43 -8.13
C ASP A 294 4.22 -4.32 -7.90
N ASP A 295 4.64 -3.23 -7.29
CA ASP A 295 3.74 -2.13 -6.96
C ASP A 295 4.21 -0.74 -7.37
N ASP A 296 5.42 -0.58 -7.86
CA ASP A 296 5.93 0.68 -8.40
C ASP A 296 6.68 0.51 -9.73
N LEU A 297 7.13 1.63 -10.29
CA LEU A 297 7.99 1.70 -11.45
C LEU A 297 9.20 2.56 -11.09
N ASP A 298 10.36 2.13 -11.58
CA ASP A 298 11.62 2.81 -11.37
C ASP A 298 12.05 3.63 -12.59
N ILE A 299 12.45 4.87 -12.34
CA ILE A 299 13.14 5.74 -13.30
C ILE A 299 14.57 5.91 -12.80
N ILE A 300 15.54 5.75 -13.69
CA ILE A 300 16.95 6.03 -13.42
C ILE A 300 17.35 7.32 -14.12
N ILE A 301 18.07 8.17 -13.40
CA ILE A 301 18.68 9.40 -13.89
C ILE A 301 20.16 9.42 -13.50
N ALA A 302 21.04 9.85 -14.39
CA ALA A 302 22.47 9.98 -14.11
C ALA A 302 23.00 11.39 -14.38
N PHE A 303 23.94 11.80 -13.55
CA PHE A 303 24.62 13.10 -13.66
C PHE A 303 26.11 12.92 -13.90
N ASP A 304 26.67 13.80 -14.70
CA ASP A 304 28.11 13.94 -14.83
C ASP A 304 28.71 14.57 -13.56
N PRO A 305 29.99 14.29 -13.23
CA PRO A 305 30.63 14.80 -12.01
C PRO A 305 30.60 16.33 -11.85
N HIS A 306 30.48 17.07 -12.96
CA HIS A 306 30.41 18.53 -12.96
C HIS A 306 28.98 19.06 -12.70
N GLU A 307 27.96 18.22 -12.86
CA GLU A 307 26.56 18.55 -12.55
C GLU A 307 26.23 18.18 -11.10
N ALA A 308 26.62 16.98 -10.68
CA ALA A 308 26.51 16.51 -9.31
C ALA A 308 27.69 15.60 -8.96
N SER A 309 28.30 15.84 -7.80
CA SER A 309 29.43 15.06 -7.29
C SER A 309 29.02 14.02 -6.24
N THR A 310 27.82 14.17 -5.67
CA THR A 310 27.25 13.23 -4.69
C THR A 310 25.81 12.87 -5.02
N LEU A 311 25.34 11.74 -4.50
CA LEU A 311 23.94 11.33 -4.63
C LEU A 311 22.98 12.37 -4.03
N ALA A 312 23.38 12.99 -2.91
CA ALA A 312 22.59 14.03 -2.27
C ALA A 312 22.40 15.27 -3.17
N GLU A 313 23.46 15.70 -3.87
CA GLU A 313 23.40 16.79 -4.84
C GLU A 313 22.50 16.44 -6.02
N GLY A 314 22.65 15.23 -6.60
CA GLY A 314 21.79 14.80 -7.71
C GLY A 314 20.31 14.68 -7.31
N LEU A 315 20.01 14.22 -6.09
CA LEU A 315 18.65 14.19 -5.54
C LEU A 315 18.10 15.60 -5.35
N ALA A 316 18.93 16.55 -4.90
CA ALA A 316 18.55 17.95 -4.78
C ALA A 316 18.23 18.58 -6.15
N LEU A 317 19.01 18.26 -7.21
CA LEU A 317 18.72 18.71 -8.57
C LEU A 317 17.36 18.18 -9.06
N VAL A 318 17.06 16.90 -8.85
CA VAL A 318 15.76 16.30 -9.18
C VAL A 318 14.62 17.02 -8.46
N GLU A 319 14.77 17.29 -7.16
CA GLU A 319 13.76 18.02 -6.36
C GLU A 319 13.55 19.46 -6.85
N GLN A 320 14.63 20.19 -7.09
CA GLN A 320 14.61 21.58 -7.53
C GLN A 320 14.02 21.72 -8.93
N HIS A 321 14.25 20.73 -9.80
CA HIS A 321 13.74 20.73 -11.16
C HIS A 321 12.25 20.38 -11.23
N LEU A 322 11.81 19.32 -10.53
CA LEU A 322 10.46 18.80 -10.68
C LEU A 322 9.39 19.56 -9.87
N ARG A 323 9.74 20.12 -8.70
CA ARG A 323 8.74 20.84 -7.87
C ARG A 323 8.12 22.05 -8.58
N PRO A 324 8.89 22.94 -9.24
CA PRO A 324 8.31 24.06 -10.00
C PRO A 324 7.39 23.62 -11.15
N LEU A 325 7.59 22.40 -11.68
CA LEU A 325 6.75 21.82 -12.72
C LEU A 325 5.44 21.19 -12.18
N GLY A 326 5.18 21.33 -10.88
CA GLY A 326 3.95 20.86 -10.24
C GLY A 326 3.96 19.40 -9.79
N PHE A 327 5.11 18.71 -9.88
CA PHE A 327 5.25 17.37 -9.32
C PHE A 327 5.44 17.42 -7.80
N THR A 328 4.89 16.42 -7.11
CA THR A 328 5.18 16.18 -5.70
C THR A 328 6.41 15.28 -5.59
N VAL A 329 7.46 15.77 -4.94
CA VAL A 329 8.70 15.02 -4.69
C VAL A 329 8.89 14.85 -3.18
N THR A 330 8.95 13.60 -2.73
CA THR A 330 8.99 13.21 -1.30
C THR A 330 9.97 12.06 -1.06
N GLY A 331 10.17 11.71 0.22
CA GLY A 331 11.09 10.66 0.64
C GLY A 331 12.44 11.23 1.08
N ASN A 332 13.05 10.59 2.07
CA ASN A 332 14.38 10.93 2.59
C ASN A 332 15.30 9.71 2.45
N PHE A 333 15.36 9.17 1.23
CA PHE A 333 16.18 8.01 0.91
C PHE A 333 17.53 8.46 0.38
N SER A 334 18.56 7.63 0.55
CA SER A 334 19.93 7.99 0.18
C SER A 334 20.18 8.03 -1.32
N ALA A 335 19.33 7.38 -2.13
CA ALA A 335 19.57 7.19 -3.56
C ALA A 335 18.37 7.48 -4.46
N HIS A 336 17.17 7.68 -3.91
CA HIS A 336 15.99 7.96 -4.72
C HIS A 336 15.02 8.93 -4.05
N ARG A 337 14.03 9.38 -4.84
CA ARG A 337 12.85 10.08 -4.37
C ARG A 337 11.60 9.43 -4.92
N HIS A 338 10.54 9.48 -4.11
CA HIS A 338 9.20 9.21 -4.60
C HIS A 338 8.70 10.45 -5.34
N VAL A 339 8.41 10.31 -6.63
CA VAL A 339 7.90 11.37 -7.49
C VAL A 339 6.51 11.02 -7.98
N ARG A 340 5.56 11.94 -7.87
CA ARG A 340 4.22 11.76 -8.45
C ARG A 340 3.65 13.03 -9.03
N LYS A 341 2.73 12.87 -9.98
CA LYS A 341 1.77 13.90 -10.32
C LYS A 341 0.69 14.04 -9.24
N PRO A 342 0.07 15.22 -9.12
CA PRO A 342 -1.12 15.39 -8.28
C PRO A 342 -2.19 14.33 -8.62
N GLY A 343 -2.57 13.52 -7.63
CA GLY A 343 -3.60 12.48 -7.80
C GLY A 343 -3.12 11.16 -8.41
N ALA A 344 -1.83 11.01 -8.75
CA ALA A 344 -1.26 9.75 -9.26
C ALA A 344 -0.50 8.96 -8.16
N LYS A 345 -0.26 7.66 -8.40
CA LYS A 345 0.72 6.89 -7.61
C LYS A 345 2.14 7.42 -7.93
N HIS A 346 3.05 7.31 -6.96
CA HIS A 346 4.44 7.70 -7.18
C HIS A 346 5.21 6.63 -7.95
N VAL A 347 6.30 7.07 -8.58
CA VAL A 347 7.38 6.25 -9.12
C VAL A 347 8.65 6.56 -8.33
N ASP A 348 9.61 5.65 -8.36
CA ASP A 348 10.89 5.86 -7.72
C ASP A 348 11.90 6.40 -8.72
N VAL A 349 12.45 7.59 -8.44
CA VAL A 349 13.48 8.21 -9.27
C VAL A 349 14.83 8.02 -8.60
N PHE A 350 15.62 7.08 -9.11
CA PHE A 350 16.95 6.72 -8.65
C PHE A 350 18.03 7.58 -9.32
N VAL A 351 18.85 8.21 -8.49
CA VAL A 351 19.99 9.01 -8.92
C VAL A 351 21.24 8.14 -9.00
N GLY A 352 21.98 8.31 -10.09
CA GLY A 352 23.31 7.73 -10.28
C GLY A 352 24.30 8.78 -10.74
N LEU A 353 25.58 8.44 -10.67
CA LEU A 353 26.67 9.33 -11.03
C LEU A 353 27.58 8.64 -12.04
N PHE A 354 28.04 9.39 -13.05
CA PHE A 354 29.09 8.93 -13.94
C PHE A 354 30.46 8.99 -13.26
N GLU A 355 31.27 7.97 -13.49
CA GLU A 355 32.65 7.87 -13.02
C GLU A 355 33.55 7.56 -14.22
N GLY A 356 33.75 8.57 -15.06
CA GLY A 356 34.30 8.37 -16.40
C GLY A 356 33.28 7.68 -17.31
N ASP A 357 33.63 6.50 -17.83
CA ASP A 357 32.80 5.74 -18.77
C ASP A 357 31.81 4.80 -18.09
N VAL A 358 31.85 4.66 -16.76
CA VAL A 358 30.88 3.84 -16.00
C VAL A 358 29.87 4.71 -15.27
N VAL A 359 28.73 4.13 -14.93
CA VAL A 359 27.66 4.78 -14.17
C VAL A 359 27.24 3.90 -13.00
N SER A 360 27.01 4.55 -11.86
CA SER A 360 26.80 3.89 -10.58
C SER A 360 25.44 4.27 -10.00
N TRP A 361 24.52 3.30 -9.92
CA TRP A 361 23.21 3.42 -9.27
C TRP A 361 23.08 2.46 -8.09
N TYR A 362 22.15 2.79 -7.19
CA TYR A 362 21.68 1.93 -6.12
C TYR A 362 20.26 1.45 -6.45
N PRO A 363 19.88 0.19 -6.19
CA PRO A 363 20.74 -0.94 -5.84
C PRO A 363 21.45 -1.50 -7.08
N GLY A 364 22.76 -1.72 -7.02
CA GLY A 364 23.48 -2.28 -8.17
C GLY A 364 24.97 -2.42 -7.89
N ALA A 365 25.65 -3.29 -8.64
CA ALA A 365 27.11 -3.40 -8.55
C ALA A 365 27.76 -2.16 -9.19
N ARG A 366 28.58 -1.43 -8.42
CA ARG A 366 29.34 -0.27 -8.91
C ARG A 366 30.27 -0.71 -10.05
N GLY A 367 30.33 0.06 -11.13
CA GLY A 367 31.18 -0.23 -12.29
C GLY A 367 30.65 -1.33 -13.23
N ALA A 368 29.46 -1.89 -12.98
CA ALA A 368 28.89 -2.94 -13.85
C ALA A 368 28.27 -2.40 -15.16
N LEU A 369 27.96 -1.11 -15.21
CA LEU A 369 27.24 -0.47 -16.31
C LEU A 369 28.10 0.65 -16.92
N THR A 370 28.23 0.65 -18.24
CA THR A 370 28.94 1.72 -18.97
C THR A 370 27.96 2.74 -19.54
N ARG A 371 28.43 3.96 -19.79
CA ARG A 371 27.66 5.02 -20.45
C ARG A 371 27.08 4.54 -21.78
N ASP A 372 27.89 3.85 -22.58
CA ASP A 372 27.48 3.35 -23.89
C ASP A 372 26.38 2.28 -23.82
N MET A 373 26.37 1.46 -22.76
CA MET A 373 25.29 0.50 -22.51
C MET A 373 23.95 1.19 -22.17
N MET A 374 24.03 2.36 -21.52
CA MET A 374 22.86 3.03 -20.95
C MET A 374 22.28 4.12 -21.84
N PHE A 375 23.11 4.95 -22.49
CA PHE A 375 22.66 6.17 -23.15
C PHE A 375 23.31 6.40 -24.52
N PRO A 376 22.67 7.09 -25.49
CA PRO A 376 21.32 7.65 -25.39
C PRO A 376 20.27 6.55 -25.22
N ALA A 377 19.17 6.90 -24.55
CA ALA A 377 18.09 5.96 -24.28
C ALA A 377 17.49 5.42 -25.58
N SER A 378 17.10 4.15 -25.57
CA SER A 378 16.25 3.54 -26.58
C SER A 378 14.77 3.66 -26.18
N SER A 379 13.85 3.12 -26.97
CA SER A 379 12.43 3.08 -26.61
C SER A 379 11.74 1.81 -27.07
N ALA A 380 10.73 1.37 -26.32
CA ALA A 380 9.89 0.23 -26.65
C ALA A 380 8.49 0.37 -26.01
N PRO A 381 7.45 -0.27 -26.56
CA PRO A 381 6.10 -0.18 -26.01
C PRO A 381 5.92 -1.03 -24.75
N LEU A 382 5.22 -0.49 -23.76
CA LEU A 382 4.66 -1.20 -22.60
C LEU A 382 3.17 -0.93 -22.55
N MET A 383 2.35 -1.97 -22.78
CA MET A 383 0.89 -1.85 -22.79
C MET A 383 0.36 -0.71 -23.70
N GLY A 384 1.01 -0.51 -24.84
CA GLY A 384 0.65 0.54 -25.82
C GLY A 384 1.24 1.93 -25.55
N VAL A 385 1.98 2.13 -24.45
CA VAL A 385 2.69 3.39 -24.16
C VAL A 385 4.16 3.23 -24.54
N THR A 386 4.71 4.16 -25.32
CA THR A 386 6.14 4.17 -25.66
C THR A 386 6.97 4.58 -24.44
N CYS A 387 7.82 3.69 -23.95
CA CYS A 387 8.62 3.91 -22.75
C CYS A 387 10.12 4.04 -23.09
N PRO A 388 10.84 4.98 -22.44
CA PRO A 388 12.28 5.13 -22.60
C PRO A 388 13.03 4.02 -21.85
N LEU A 389 14.01 3.42 -22.48
CA LEU A 389 14.81 2.32 -21.95
C LEU A 389 16.32 2.63 -22.05
N PRO A 390 17.18 1.91 -21.32
CA PRO A 390 18.61 1.93 -21.59
C PRO A 390 18.90 1.62 -23.07
N ARG A 391 20.01 2.14 -23.60
CA ARG A 391 20.41 1.90 -25.00
C ARG A 391 20.40 0.41 -25.35
N ASN A 392 20.98 -0.40 -24.46
CA ASN A 392 21.09 -1.85 -24.60
C ASN A 392 20.36 -2.56 -23.45
N PRO A 393 19.02 -2.63 -23.46
CA PRO A 393 18.25 -3.01 -22.27
C PRO A 393 18.42 -4.49 -21.90
N LEU A 394 18.66 -5.38 -22.87
CA LEU A 394 18.97 -6.79 -22.59
C LEU A 394 20.30 -6.96 -21.83
N VAL A 395 21.32 -6.19 -22.21
CA VAL A 395 22.64 -6.21 -21.55
C VAL A 395 22.53 -5.59 -20.17
N TYR A 396 21.80 -4.48 -20.03
CA TYR A 396 21.50 -3.85 -18.75
C TYR A 396 20.86 -4.84 -17.76
N LEU A 397 19.79 -5.53 -18.19
CA LEU A 397 19.09 -6.50 -17.34
C LEU A 397 19.97 -7.69 -16.98
N GLU A 398 20.79 -8.21 -17.91
CA GLU A 398 21.73 -9.29 -17.61
C GLU A 398 22.81 -8.87 -16.60
N ARG A 399 23.30 -7.63 -16.67
CA ARG A 399 24.27 -7.11 -15.68
C ARG A 399 23.67 -6.92 -14.30
N LEU A 400 22.39 -6.57 -14.23
CA LEU A 400 21.70 -6.24 -12.98
C LEU A 400 21.08 -7.46 -12.29
N TYR A 401 20.48 -8.36 -13.07
CA TYR A 401 19.74 -9.53 -12.60
C TYR A 401 20.45 -10.88 -12.87
N GLY A 402 21.55 -10.87 -13.62
CA GLY A 402 22.28 -12.07 -14.02
C GLY A 402 21.70 -12.77 -15.26
N ALA A 403 22.38 -13.80 -15.76
CA ALA A 403 22.02 -14.51 -16.99
C ALA A 403 20.60 -15.12 -16.99
N GLY A 404 20.06 -15.41 -15.81
CA GLY A 404 18.72 -16.00 -15.62
C GLY A 404 17.56 -15.01 -15.69
N TRP A 405 17.78 -13.70 -15.88
CA TRP A 405 16.76 -12.64 -15.72
C TRP A 405 15.47 -12.82 -16.53
N ARG A 406 15.55 -13.57 -17.64
CA ARG A 406 14.40 -13.90 -18.49
C ARG A 406 13.38 -14.79 -17.79
N HIS A 407 13.78 -15.51 -16.75
CA HIS A 407 12.91 -16.35 -15.93
C HIS A 407 12.72 -15.68 -14.56
N PRO A 408 11.49 -15.45 -14.11
CA PRO A 408 11.25 -14.92 -12.77
C PRO A 408 11.91 -15.79 -11.69
N ASP A 409 12.70 -15.17 -10.82
CA ASP A 409 13.28 -15.79 -9.65
C ASP A 409 12.68 -15.16 -8.39
N PRO A 410 11.77 -15.86 -7.68
CA PRO A 410 11.16 -15.36 -6.44
C PRO A 410 12.16 -15.12 -5.30
N ASN A 411 13.35 -15.71 -5.39
CA ASN A 411 14.40 -15.57 -4.38
C ASN A 411 15.47 -14.53 -4.79
N PHE A 412 15.27 -13.82 -5.89
CA PHE A 412 16.23 -12.84 -6.37
C PHE A 412 16.49 -11.76 -5.32
N ARG A 413 17.77 -11.46 -5.10
CA ARG A 413 18.24 -10.32 -4.31
C ARG A 413 19.32 -9.60 -5.08
N HIS A 414 19.22 -8.28 -5.16
CA HIS A 414 20.31 -7.48 -5.68
C HIS A 414 21.56 -7.73 -4.84
N THR A 415 22.63 -8.19 -5.50
CA THR A 415 23.93 -8.38 -4.86
C THR A 415 24.76 -7.13 -5.10
N TRP A 416 24.97 -6.35 -4.05
CA TRP A 416 25.77 -5.12 -4.10
C TRP A 416 26.35 -4.82 -2.72
N ASP A 417 27.43 -4.06 -2.71
CA ASP A 417 28.14 -3.65 -1.49
C ASP A 417 27.85 -2.17 -1.21
N ARG A 418 27.17 -1.90 -0.08
CA ARG A 418 26.87 -0.53 0.33
C ARG A 418 28.12 0.29 0.64
N SER A 419 29.17 -0.35 1.17
CA SER A 419 30.42 0.33 1.48
C SER A 419 31.11 0.86 0.23
N ALA A 420 30.91 0.18 -0.91
CA ALA A 420 31.42 0.61 -2.20
C ALA A 420 30.80 1.93 -2.71
N TYR A 421 29.79 2.49 -2.05
CA TYR A 421 29.18 3.78 -2.43
C TYR A 421 29.41 4.88 -1.37
N ALA A 422 30.23 4.62 -0.34
CA ALA A 422 30.39 5.55 0.79
C ALA A 422 30.89 6.94 0.38
N ASP A 423 31.77 7.00 -0.63
CA ASP A 423 32.29 8.24 -1.20
C ASP A 423 31.22 9.02 -2.00
N LEU A 424 30.34 8.32 -2.72
CA LEU A 424 29.24 8.94 -3.48
C LEU A 424 28.08 9.39 -2.57
N ALA A 425 27.90 8.73 -1.42
CA ALA A 425 26.89 9.06 -0.42
C ALA A 425 27.25 10.30 0.43
N GLY A 426 28.41 10.92 0.20
CA GLY A 426 28.89 12.10 0.95
C GLY A 426 29.74 11.77 2.17
N GLY A 427 30.15 10.50 2.36
CA GLY A 427 31.14 10.12 3.36
C GLY A 427 32.55 10.50 2.93
N ARG A 428 33.32 11.17 3.81
CA ARG A 428 34.77 11.38 3.59
C ARG A 428 35.44 10.03 3.32
N LYS A 429 36.19 9.92 2.22
CA LYS A 429 37.11 8.79 1.99
C LYS A 429 37.99 8.60 3.23
N PRO A 430 38.18 7.37 3.75
CA PRO A 430 39.34 7.10 4.58
C PRO A 430 40.57 7.44 3.75
N ALA A 431 41.49 8.22 4.32
CA ALA A 431 42.75 8.53 3.67
C ALA A 431 43.42 7.22 3.25
N THR A 432 43.68 7.06 1.95
CA THR A 432 44.58 6.02 1.45
C THR A 432 45.93 6.24 2.10
N THR A 433 46.27 5.43 3.10
CA THR A 433 47.64 5.29 3.58
C THR A 433 48.43 4.64 2.46
N GLY A 434 49.25 5.44 1.78
CA GLY A 434 50.20 4.92 0.80
C GLY A 434 51.22 4.00 1.47
N SER A 435 51.51 2.89 0.79
CA SER A 435 52.84 2.28 0.70
C SER A 435 52.88 1.55 -0.63
#